data_AF-A0AAE0IBS0-F1
#
_entry.id   AF-A0AAE0IBS0-F1
#
_cell.length_a   1.000
_cell.length_b   1.000
_cell.length_c   1.000
_cell.angle_alpha   90.00
_cell.angle_beta   90.00
_cell.angle_gamma   90.00
#
_symmetry.space_group_name_H-M   'P 1'
#
loop_
_entity.id
_entity.type
_entity.pdbx_description
1 polymer ?
#
loop_
_entity_poly.entity_id
_entity_poly.type
_entity_poly.pdbx_seq_one_letter_code
_entity_poly.pdbx_strand_id
1 'polypeptide(L)'
;MRPAPKCLPKYTISPLNPPLMHSPLRLSWQSFRRYATGPRPRLGATLSLDHFLQRARVLSLYRTIIRGTRRIKDPTTRAETRRFAREEFERRRDVKDLSHIRYLLSTGKTEWESMERYIDGL
;
A
#
# COMPACT_ATOMS: atom_id res chain seq x y z
N MET A 1 -48.04 -20.56 4.07
CA MET A 1 -48.42 -19.67 5.19
C MET A 1 -47.16 -19.14 5.84
N ARG A 2 -46.90 -17.82 5.78
CA ARG A 2 -45.77 -17.18 6.49
C ARG A 2 -46.32 -16.51 7.75
N PRO A 3 -45.79 -16.79 8.95
CA PRO A 3 -46.04 -15.93 10.09
C PRO A 3 -45.03 -14.77 10.12
N ALA A 4 -45.56 -13.55 10.14
CA ALA A 4 -44.85 -12.29 10.32
C ALA A 4 -44.60 -12.01 11.84
N PRO A 5 -43.85 -10.94 12.18
CA PRO A 5 -42.97 -10.88 13.36
C PRO A 5 -43.69 -10.56 14.66
N LYS A 6 -43.13 -11.03 15.78
CA LYS A 6 -43.56 -10.63 17.12
C LYS A 6 -43.02 -9.23 17.45
N CYS A 7 -43.96 -8.32 17.65
CA CYS A 7 -43.77 -6.95 18.11
C CYS A 7 -43.26 -6.89 19.56
N LEU A 8 -42.42 -5.89 19.82
CA LEU A 8 -41.99 -5.42 21.14
C LEU A 8 -43.19 -4.91 21.97
N PRO A 9 -43.14 -5.07 23.29
CA PRO A 9 -43.65 -4.03 24.18
C PRO A 9 -42.76 -3.85 25.41
N LYS A 10 -42.80 -2.79 26.20
CA LYS A 10 -43.34 -1.42 26.14
C LYS A 10 -42.58 -0.73 27.28
N TYR A 11 -42.14 0.48 27.01
CA TYR A 11 -41.57 1.44 27.94
C TYR A 11 -42.41 1.58 29.22
N THR A 12 -41.77 1.46 30.38
CA THR A 12 -42.30 1.96 31.65
C THR A 12 -41.51 3.20 32.02
N ILE A 13 -42.18 4.34 31.92
CA ILE A 13 -41.73 5.64 32.43
C ILE A 13 -42.30 5.76 33.83
N SER A 14 -41.49 6.03 34.84
CA SER A 14 -41.92 6.86 35.97
C SER A 14 -40.77 7.69 36.52
N PRO A 15 -41.06 8.91 36.98
CA PRO A 15 -40.09 9.97 37.17
C PRO A 15 -39.77 10.20 38.65
N LEU A 16 -38.53 10.55 38.98
CA LEU A 16 -38.28 11.37 40.16
C LEU A 16 -37.00 12.19 39.97
N ASN A 17 -37.15 13.49 40.23
CA ASN A 17 -36.21 14.57 39.96
C ASN A 17 -34.85 14.47 40.69
N PRO A 18 -33.82 15.20 40.20
CA PRO A 18 -32.43 15.10 40.64
C PRO A 18 -32.10 16.03 41.82
N PRO A 19 -31.05 15.75 42.61
CA PRO A 19 -30.30 16.78 43.28
C PRO A 19 -29.05 17.15 42.47
N LEU A 20 -28.99 18.44 42.18
CA LEU A 20 -27.89 19.18 41.59
C LEU A 20 -26.61 18.96 42.41
N MET A 21 -25.62 18.31 41.82
CA MET A 21 -24.23 18.38 42.28
C MET A 21 -23.37 18.82 41.12
N HIS A 22 -23.00 20.10 41.18
CA HIS A 22 -22.08 20.76 40.28
C HIS A 22 -20.66 20.22 40.54
N SER A 23 -20.00 19.74 39.49
CA SER A 23 -18.54 19.81 39.36
C SER A 23 -18.12 19.55 37.92
N PRO A 24 -17.51 20.53 37.23
CA PRO A 24 -17.10 20.40 35.86
C PRO A 24 -15.67 19.88 35.84
N LEU A 25 -15.48 18.58 35.61
CA LEU A 25 -14.22 18.11 35.04
C LEU A 25 -14.55 17.41 33.72
N ARG A 26 -14.89 18.27 32.77
CA ARG A 26 -14.85 18.00 31.34
C ARG A 26 -13.40 17.62 31.05
N LEU A 27 -13.06 16.33 31.10
CA LEU A 27 -11.85 15.84 30.45
C LEU A 27 -12.09 16.04 28.96
N SER A 28 -11.75 17.25 28.50
CA SER A 28 -11.56 17.52 27.10
C SER A 28 -10.48 16.55 26.65
N TRP A 29 -10.87 15.56 25.86
CA TRP A 29 -9.97 14.94 24.92
C TRP A 29 -9.59 16.01 23.89
N GLN A 30 -8.81 16.99 24.33
CA GLN A 30 -8.04 17.85 23.46
C GLN A 30 -6.98 16.94 22.89
N SER A 31 -7.30 16.39 21.72
CA SER A 31 -6.35 15.85 20.78
C SER A 31 -5.29 16.92 20.58
N PHE A 32 -4.21 16.84 21.37
CA PHE A 32 -3.01 17.62 21.12
C PHE A 32 -2.55 17.26 19.71
N ARG A 33 -2.83 18.12 18.73
CA ARG A 33 -2.02 18.20 17.52
C ARG A 33 -0.63 18.60 17.96
N ARG A 34 0.17 17.63 18.36
CA ARG A 34 1.61 17.81 18.52
C ARG A 34 2.18 17.96 17.13
N TYR A 35 2.52 19.19 16.75
CA TYR A 35 3.32 19.43 15.56
C TYR A 35 4.67 18.71 15.72
N ALA A 36 5.12 18.06 14.65
CA ALA A 36 6.30 17.22 14.62
C ALA A 36 7.60 18.03 14.64
N THR A 37 7.82 18.84 15.68
CA THR A 37 9.03 19.65 15.91
C THR A 37 9.99 19.02 16.92
N GLY A 38 9.79 17.74 17.27
CA GLY A 38 10.76 16.98 18.06
C GLY A 38 12.06 16.74 17.28
N PRO A 39 13.23 16.66 17.95
CA PRO A 39 14.50 16.33 17.32
C PRO A 39 14.35 14.98 16.61
N ARG A 40 14.35 15.02 15.27
CA ARG A 40 14.29 13.80 14.48
C ARG A 40 15.62 13.07 14.66
N PRO A 41 15.63 11.77 14.99
CA PRO A 41 16.87 10.99 14.94
C PRO A 41 17.47 11.19 13.56
N ARG A 42 18.75 11.59 13.51
CA ARG A 42 19.49 11.77 12.26
C ARG A 42 19.45 10.41 11.58
N LEU A 43 18.69 10.31 10.50
CA LEU A 43 18.54 9.09 9.71
C LEU A 43 19.95 8.57 9.43
N GLY A 44 20.30 7.41 10.00
CA GLY A 44 21.62 6.81 9.76
C GLY A 44 21.83 6.67 8.26
N ALA A 45 23.04 6.97 7.78
CA ALA A 45 23.43 6.97 6.35
C ALA A 45 22.24 7.15 5.39
N THR A 46 21.53 8.27 5.52
CA THR A 46 20.29 8.53 4.77
C THR A 46 20.54 8.29 3.30
N LEU A 47 19.78 7.36 2.69
CA LEU A 47 19.83 7.17 1.25
C LEU A 47 19.58 8.52 0.56
N SER A 48 20.39 8.84 -0.44
CA SER A 48 20.22 10.06 -1.21
C SER A 48 18.80 10.15 -1.76
N LEU A 49 18.29 11.38 -1.94
CA LEU A 49 17.02 11.63 -2.61
C LEU A 49 16.95 10.91 -3.96
N ASP A 50 18.07 10.85 -4.69
CA ASP A 50 18.16 10.13 -5.95
C ASP A 50 17.90 8.63 -5.79
N HIS A 51 18.46 7.98 -4.77
CA HIS A 51 18.20 6.57 -4.47
C HIS A 51 16.73 6.34 -4.15
N PHE A 52 16.08 7.26 -3.43
CA PHE A 52 14.65 7.18 -3.14
C PHE A 52 13.81 7.25 -4.43
N LEU A 53 14.10 8.22 -5.31
CA LEU A 53 13.40 8.38 -6.58
C LEU A 53 13.62 7.17 -7.50
N GLN A 54 14.83 6.62 -7.56
CA GLN A 54 15.09 5.41 -8.34
C GLN A 54 14.34 4.20 -7.79
N ARG A 55 14.30 4.00 -6.47
CA ARG A 55 13.50 2.93 -5.86
C ARG A 55 12.02 3.03 -6.22
N ALA A 56 11.46 4.24 -6.22
CA ALA A 56 10.08 4.45 -6.64
C ALA A 56 9.85 4.04 -8.10
N ARG A 57 10.78 4.38 -9.01
CA ARG A 57 10.72 3.99 -10.43
C ARG A 57 10.84 2.48 -10.63
N VAL A 58 11.78 1.84 -9.94
CA VAL A 58 11.96 0.37 -9.96
C VAL A 58 10.69 -0.35 -9.50
N LEU A 59 10.10 0.10 -8.39
CA LEU A 59 8.85 -0.48 -7.88
C LEU A 59 7.67 -0.23 -8.82
N SER A 60 7.63 0.91 -9.51
CA SER A 60 6.62 1.19 -10.53
C SER A 60 6.72 0.18 -11.68
N LEU A 61 7.93 0.01 -12.24
CA LEU A 61 8.19 -0.95 -13.32
C LEU A 61 7.82 -2.37 -12.90
N TYR A 62 8.26 -2.82 -11.72
CA TYR A 62 7.92 -4.14 -11.20
C TYR A 62 6.41 -4.38 -11.14
N ARG A 63 5.64 -3.40 -10.64
CA ARG A 63 4.17 -3.51 -10.58
C ARG A 63 3.55 -3.55 -11.97
N THR A 64 4.07 -2.80 -12.93
CA THR A 64 3.62 -2.84 -14.33
C THR A 64 3.83 -4.23 -14.93
N ILE A 65 5.04 -4.79 -14.80
CA ILE A 65 5.37 -6.15 -15.25
C ILE A 65 4.41 -7.18 -14.64
N ILE A 66 4.25 -7.18 -13.31
CA ILE A 66 3.40 -8.16 -12.62
C ILE A 66 1.93 -8.04 -13.05
N ARG A 67 1.40 -6.83 -13.26
CA ARG A 67 0.04 -6.64 -13.79
C ARG A 67 -0.05 -7.12 -15.23
N GLY A 68 0.94 -6.81 -16.05
CA GLY A 68 0.99 -7.22 -17.44
C GLY A 68 1.02 -8.73 -17.63
N THR A 69 1.70 -9.49 -16.74
CA THR A 69 1.67 -10.97 -16.79
C THR A 69 0.27 -11.56 -16.68
N ARG A 70 -0.72 -10.83 -16.15
CA ARG A 70 -2.11 -11.31 -16.05
C ARG A 70 -2.81 -11.44 -17.40
N ARG A 71 -2.33 -10.75 -18.44
CA ARG A 71 -2.86 -10.83 -19.81
C ARG A 71 -2.53 -12.14 -20.52
N ILE A 72 -1.49 -12.85 -20.07
CA ILE A 72 -1.10 -14.16 -20.63
C ILE A 72 -2.21 -15.17 -20.34
N LYS A 73 -2.79 -15.76 -21.40
CA LYS A 73 -3.87 -16.74 -21.33
C LYS A 73 -3.41 -18.07 -20.73
N ASP A 74 -2.24 -18.55 -21.15
CA ASP A 74 -1.67 -19.82 -20.68
C ASP A 74 -1.20 -19.72 -19.21
N PRO A 75 -1.75 -20.54 -18.28
CA PRO A 75 -1.42 -20.45 -16.87
C PRO A 75 0.02 -20.83 -16.54
N THR A 76 0.61 -21.78 -17.27
CA THR A 76 2.00 -22.25 -17.10
C THR A 76 2.98 -21.15 -17.47
N THR A 77 2.89 -20.62 -18.69
CA THR A 77 3.73 -19.51 -19.19
C THR A 77 3.59 -18.28 -18.31
N ARG A 78 2.37 -17.98 -17.83
CA ARG A 78 2.12 -16.88 -16.89
C ARG A 78 2.85 -17.06 -15.56
N ALA A 79 2.84 -18.26 -15.00
CA ALA A 79 3.53 -18.56 -13.75
C ALA A 79 5.05 -18.45 -13.91
N GLU A 80 5.59 -19.00 -15.00
CA GLU A 80 7.01 -18.93 -15.35
C GLU A 80 7.48 -17.48 -15.54
N THR A 81 6.75 -16.70 -16.34
CA THR A 81 7.05 -15.29 -16.60
C THR A 81 7.04 -14.48 -15.30
N ARG A 82 6.06 -14.73 -14.43
CA ARG A 82 5.98 -14.04 -13.12
C ARG A 82 7.15 -14.43 -12.22
N ARG A 83 7.55 -15.70 -12.23
CA ARG A 83 8.69 -16.20 -11.46
C ARG A 83 9.99 -15.58 -11.97
N PHE A 84 10.21 -15.61 -13.29
CA PHE A 84 11.33 -14.97 -13.95
C PHE A 84 11.43 -13.50 -13.55
N ALA A 85 10.35 -12.73 -13.70
CA ALA A 85 10.33 -11.33 -13.29
C ALA A 85 10.77 -11.15 -11.82
N ARG A 86 10.29 -11.97 -10.89
CA ARG A 86 10.69 -11.88 -9.47
C ARG A 86 12.19 -12.16 -9.26
N GLU A 87 12.68 -13.25 -9.83
CA GLU A 87 14.10 -13.63 -9.75
C GLU A 87 15.00 -12.53 -10.32
N GLU A 88 14.54 -11.88 -11.38
CA GLU A 88 15.27 -10.80 -12.04
C GLU A 88 15.48 -9.59 -11.11
N PHE A 89 14.47 -9.19 -10.34
CA PHE A 89 14.62 -8.10 -9.36
C PHE A 89 15.39 -8.55 -8.11
N GLU A 90 15.19 -9.79 -7.66
CA GLU A 90 15.85 -10.32 -6.47
C GLU A 90 17.37 -10.39 -6.64
N ARG A 91 17.85 -10.85 -7.81
CA ARG A 91 19.30 -10.96 -8.08
C ARG A 91 20.02 -9.62 -8.10
N ARG A 92 19.29 -8.51 -8.30
CA ARG A 92 19.81 -7.14 -8.42
C ARG A 92 19.47 -6.27 -7.21
N ARG A 93 18.93 -6.84 -6.13
CA ARG A 93 18.47 -6.09 -4.95
C ARG A 93 19.58 -5.29 -4.26
N ASP A 94 20.82 -5.79 -4.33
CA ASP A 94 21.97 -5.27 -3.59
C ASP A 94 22.78 -4.22 -4.39
N VAL A 95 22.32 -3.86 -5.60
CA VAL A 95 22.94 -2.81 -6.42
C VAL A 95 22.71 -1.43 -5.78
N LYS A 96 23.81 -0.72 -5.49
CA LYS A 96 23.78 0.62 -4.87
C LYS A 96 24.17 1.76 -5.82
N ASP A 97 24.81 1.45 -6.94
CA ASP A 97 25.25 2.47 -7.91
C ASP A 97 24.07 3.03 -8.71
N LEU A 98 23.93 4.36 -8.72
CA LEU A 98 22.80 5.04 -9.38
C LEU A 98 22.84 4.86 -10.90
N SER A 99 24.02 4.90 -11.51
CA SER A 99 24.18 4.74 -12.95
C SER A 99 23.77 3.33 -13.38
N HIS A 100 24.21 2.32 -12.63
CA HIS A 100 23.82 0.94 -12.86
C HIS A 100 22.32 0.71 -12.65
N ILE A 101 21.71 1.29 -11.61
CA ILE A 101 20.26 1.19 -11.39
C ILE A 101 19.48 1.80 -12.58
N ARG A 102 19.92 2.95 -13.10
CA ARG A 102 19.29 3.59 -14.28
C ARG A 102 19.43 2.73 -15.52
N TYR A 103 20.61 2.16 -15.75
CA TYR A 103 20.85 1.24 -16.85
C TYR A 103 19.92 0.02 -16.76
N LEU A 104 19.90 -0.67 -15.62
CA LEU A 104 19.05 -1.84 -15.39
C LEU A 104 17.56 -1.53 -15.55
N LEU A 105 17.12 -0.36 -15.08
CA LEU A 105 15.75 0.09 -15.26
C LEU A 105 15.40 0.31 -16.73
N SER A 106 16.31 0.91 -17.50
CA SER A 106 16.13 1.13 -18.94
C SER A 106 16.06 -0.19 -19.69
N THR A 107 17.02 -1.09 -19.44
CA THR A 107 17.07 -2.41 -20.07
C THR A 107 15.82 -3.23 -19.75
N GLY A 108 15.46 -3.32 -18.47
CA GLY A 108 14.26 -4.08 -18.07
C GLY A 108 12.95 -3.51 -18.62
N LYS A 109 12.88 -2.18 -18.82
CA LYS A 109 11.74 -1.56 -19.49
C LYS A 109 11.66 -1.98 -20.96
N THR A 110 12.77 -1.91 -21.70
CA THR A 110 12.81 -2.30 -23.12
C THR A 110 12.50 -3.79 -23.31
N GLU A 111 13.06 -4.67 -22.47
CA GLU A 111 12.77 -6.11 -22.47
C GLU A 111 11.27 -6.37 -22.26
N TRP A 112 10.68 -5.69 -21.28
CA TRP A 112 9.25 -5.80 -20.99
C TRP A 112 8.38 -5.29 -22.15
N GLU A 113 8.68 -4.13 -22.73
CA GLU A 113 7.93 -3.57 -23.87
C GLU A 113 8.01 -4.47 -25.10
N SER A 114 9.14 -5.15 -25.32
CA SER A 114 9.27 -6.14 -26.37
C SER A 114 8.38 -7.36 -26.12
N MET A 115 8.37 -7.86 -24.89
CA MET A 115 7.56 -8.99 -24.47
C MET A 115 6.05 -8.67 -24.50
N GLU A 116 5.67 -7.46 -24.09
CA GLU A 116 4.30 -6.97 -24.09
C GLU A 116 3.71 -6.94 -25.51
N ARG A 117 4.48 -6.46 -26.50
CA ARG A 117 4.06 -6.50 -27.91
C ARG A 117 3.78 -7.91 -28.42
N TYR A 118 4.54 -8.89 -27.95
CA TYR A 118 4.31 -10.30 -28.31
C TYR A 118 3.03 -10.85 -27.66
N ILE A 119 2.76 -10.46 -26.41
CA ILE A 119 1.54 -10.89 -25.70
C ILE A 119 0.30 -10.24 -26.28
N ASP A 120 0.34 -8.94 -26.57
CA ASP A 120 -0.81 -8.20 -27.11
C ASP A 120 -1.08 -8.55 -28.59
N GLY A 121 -0.08 -9.08 -29.30
CA GLY A 121 -0.21 -9.59 -30.67
C GLY A 121 -0.75 -11.03 -30.79
N LEU A 122 -1.06 -11.70 -29.68
CA LEU A 122 -1.58 -13.09 -29.58
C LEU A 122 -3.04 -13.15 -29.10
#